data_AF-D7PC64-F1
#
_entry.id   AF-D7PC64-F1
#
_cell.length_a   1.000
_cell.length_b   1.000
_cell.length_c   1.000
_cell.angle_alpha   90.00
_cell.angle_beta   90.00
_cell.angle_gamma   90.00
#
_symmetry.space_group_name_H-M   'P 1'
#
loop_
_entity.id
_entity.type
_entity.pdbx_description
1 polymer ?
#
loop_
_entity_poly.entity_id
_entity_poly.type
_entity_poly.pdbx_seq_one_letter_code
_entity_poly.pdbx_strand_id
1 'polypeptide(L)' 'SNPTTKAECTPEAVFKHVGENAIFASGSPFGDVSLGNDKTGYANQANNMYLFPGIGVGALLSGARHI' A
#
# COMPACT_ATOMS: atom_id res chain seq x y z
N SER A 1 0.42 -9.57 -0.93
CA SER A 1 -0.36 -10.50 -0.06
C SER A 1 -0.45 -10.02 1.38
N ASN A 2 -1.47 -10.46 2.13
CA ASN A 2 -1.72 -10.10 3.53
C ASN A 2 -1.84 -11.37 4.40
N PRO A 3 -1.49 -11.34 5.71
CA PRO A 3 -0.89 -10.22 6.48
C PRO A 3 0.61 -10.04 6.16
N THR A 4 1.34 -9.22 6.93
CA THR A 4 2.77 -8.92 6.71
C THR A 4 3.64 -10.17 6.53
N THR A 5 3.38 -11.25 7.26
CA THR A 5 4.12 -12.54 7.15
C THR A 5 3.89 -13.28 5.82
N LYS A 6 2.95 -12.81 5.01
CA LYS A 6 2.65 -13.29 3.67
C LYS A 6 3.03 -12.28 2.60
N ALA A 7 3.58 -11.11 2.94
CA ALA A 7 4.07 -10.15 1.96
C ALA A 7 5.19 -10.78 1.12
N GLU A 8 5.18 -10.50 -0.17
CA GLU A 8 6.12 -11.06 -1.14
C GLU A 8 7.55 -10.55 -0.89
N CYS A 9 7.68 -9.33 -0.38
CA CYS A 9 8.92 -8.69 0.02
C CYS A 9 8.65 -7.54 1.01
N THR A 10 9.72 -7.03 1.64
CA THR A 10 9.68 -5.82 2.47
C THR A 10 10.17 -4.61 1.67
N PRO A 11 9.79 -3.37 2.00
CA PRO A 11 10.30 -2.19 1.32
C PRO A 11 11.83 -2.07 1.44
N GLU A 12 12.42 -2.47 2.57
CA GLU A 12 13.89 -2.48 2.76
C GLU A 12 14.55 -3.40 1.73
N ALA A 13 13.98 -4.57 1.48
CA ALA A 13 14.48 -5.48 0.47
C ALA A 13 14.35 -4.88 -0.94
N VAL A 14 13.24 -4.20 -1.25
CA VAL A 14 13.03 -3.58 -2.57
C VAL A 14 14.01 -2.44 -2.80
N PHE A 15 14.10 -1.46 -1.90
CA PHE A 15 15.00 -0.33 -2.08
C PHE A 15 16.47 -0.75 -2.08
N LYS A 16 16.85 -1.82 -1.36
CA LYS A 16 18.20 -2.38 -1.40
C LYS A 16 18.57 -3.00 -2.76
N HIS A 17 17.66 -3.72 -3.41
CA HIS A 17 17.98 -4.51 -4.61
C HIS A 17 17.56 -3.84 -5.92
N VAL A 18 16.48 -3.05 -5.90
CA VAL A 18 15.96 -2.34 -7.08
C VAL A 18 16.53 -0.92 -7.15
N GLY A 19 16.84 -0.32 -6.00
CA GLY A 19 17.45 1.01 -5.88
C GLY A 19 16.46 2.11 -5.48
N GLU A 20 17.00 3.32 -5.30
CA GLU A 20 16.27 4.47 -4.75
C GLU A 20 15.06 4.94 -5.58
N ASN A 21 15.02 4.60 -6.87
CA ASN A 21 13.94 4.99 -7.79
C ASN A 21 12.79 3.96 -7.83
N ALA A 22 12.83 2.92 -7.00
CA ALA A 22 11.77 1.92 -6.94
C ALA A 22 10.46 2.54 -6.44
N ILE A 23 9.34 2.13 -7.04
CA ILE A 23 8.00 2.45 -6.52
C ILE A 23 7.50 1.22 -5.76
N PHE A 24 7.27 1.39 -4.45
CA PHE A 24 6.80 0.32 -3.58
C PHE A 24 5.36 0.56 -3.11
N ALA A 25 4.58 -0.51 -3.12
CA ALA A 25 3.29 -0.56 -2.45
C ALA A 25 3.01 -1.99 -1.96
N SER A 26 2.28 -2.12 -0.86
CA SER A 26 1.92 -3.43 -0.30
C SER A 26 0.56 -3.41 0.37
N GLY A 27 -0.05 -4.58 0.57
CA GLY A 27 -1.36 -4.66 1.22
C GLY A 27 -1.31 -4.47 2.74
N SER A 28 -0.23 -4.92 3.37
CA SER A 28 0.00 -4.80 4.81
C SER A 28 0.87 -3.59 5.10
N PRO A 29 0.74 -2.96 6.28
CA PRO A 29 1.51 -1.77 6.58
C PRO A 29 2.99 -2.11 6.76
N PHE A 30 3.86 -1.22 6.28
CA PHE A 30 5.29 -1.17 6.57
C PHE A 30 5.69 0.27 6.89
N GLY A 31 6.83 0.44 7.54
CA GLY A 31 7.43 1.76 7.73
C GLY A 31 8.16 2.22 6.46
N ASP A 32 8.23 3.54 6.28
CA ASP A 32 9.08 4.14 5.26
C ASP A 32 10.56 3.80 5.50
N VAL A 33 11.34 3.75 4.42
CA VAL A 33 12.75 3.37 4.46
C VAL A 33 13.62 4.60 4.23
N SER A 34 14.55 4.89 5.15
CA SER A 34 15.58 5.90 4.92
C SER A 34 16.58 5.40 3.87
N LEU A 35 16.73 6.13 2.78
CA LEU A 35 17.66 5.81 1.69
C LEU A 35 19.01 6.53 1.83
N GLY A 36 19.17 7.34 2.89
CA GLY A 36 20.31 8.23 3.08
C GLY A 36 20.18 9.54 2.29
N ASN A 37 21.09 10.50 2.54
CA ASN A 37 21.09 11.82 1.89
C ASN A 37 19.72 12.54 1.96
N ASP A 38 19.04 12.45 3.10
CA ASP A 38 17.69 13.00 3.34
C ASP A 38 16.61 12.48 2.37
N LYS A 39 16.84 11.34 1.70
CA LYS A 39 15.86 10.68 0.84
C LYS A 39 15.09 9.60 1.60
N THR A 40 13.79 9.55 1.33
CA THR A 40 12.85 8.56 1.89
C THR A 40 12.24 7.73 0.79
N GLY A 41 12.34 6.41 0.92
CA GLY A 41 11.62 5.43 0.13
C GLY A 41 10.27 5.15 0.78
N TYR A 42 9.20 5.66 0.20
CA TYR A 42 7.86 5.56 0.77
C TYR A 42 7.27 4.16 0.65
N ALA A 43 6.81 3.60 1.76
CA ALA A 43 6.21 2.28 1.85
C ALA A 43 4.68 2.38 1.88
N ASN A 44 4.08 2.69 0.73
CA ASN A 44 2.65 2.95 0.65
C ASN A 44 1.79 1.69 0.87
N GLN A 45 0.67 1.86 1.60
CA GLN A 45 -0.30 0.78 1.79
C GLN A 45 -1.39 0.83 0.71
N ALA A 46 -1.37 -0.14 -0.20
CA ALA A 46 -2.39 -0.35 -1.22
C ALA A 46 -3.35 -1.45 -0.76
N ASN A 47 -4.35 -1.07 0.03
CA ASN A 47 -5.32 -1.98 0.62
C ASN A 47 -6.76 -1.62 0.21
N ASN A 48 -7.62 -2.63 0.08
CA ASN A 48 -9.05 -2.44 -0.25
C ASN A 48 -9.82 -1.61 0.80
N MET A 49 -9.25 -1.42 1.99
CA MET A 49 -9.68 -0.45 2.98
C MET A 49 -9.87 0.97 2.41
N TYR A 50 -9.11 1.37 1.39
CA TYR A 50 -9.28 2.69 0.75
C TYR A 50 -10.44 2.75 -0.26
N LEU A 51 -11.00 1.60 -0.67
CA LEU A 51 -12.06 1.53 -1.68
C LEU A 51 -13.42 1.20 -1.07
N PHE A 52 -13.51 0.11 -0.31
CA PHE A 52 -14.79 -0.44 0.14
C PHE A 52 -15.63 0.50 1.01
N PRO A 53 -15.07 1.34 1.90
CA PRO A 53 -15.87 2.33 2.62
C PRO A 53 -16.54 3.33 1.67
N GLY A 54 -15.82 3.84 0.68
CA GLY A 54 -16.36 4.79 -0.29
C GLY A 54 -17.43 4.16 -1.18
N ILE A 55 -17.17 2.97 -1.69
CA ILE A 55 -18.15 2.19 -2.48
C ILE A 55 -19.41 1.92 -1.65
N GLY A 56 -19.25 1.47 -0.40
CA GLY A 56 -20.36 1.14 0.48
C GLY A 56 -21.24 2.35 0.80
N VAL A 57 -20.64 3.49 1.16
CA VAL A 57 -21.38 4.72 1.44
C VAL A 57 -22.07 5.24 0.17
N GLY A 58 -21.39 5.23 -0.98
CA GLY A 58 -21.96 5.66 -2.25
C GLY A 58 -23.15 4.81 -2.70
N ALA A 59 -23.04 3.48 -2.58
CA ALA A 59 -24.12 2.55 -2.88
C ALA A 59 -25.35 2.79 -2.01
N LEU A 60 -25.13 2.98 -0.69
CA LEU A 60 -26.20 3.24 0.27
C LEU A 60 -26.93 4.55 -0.03
N LEU A 61 -26.19 5.64 -0.25
CA LEU A 61 -26.76 6.97 -0.47
C LEU A 61 -27.50 7.10 -1.82
N SER A 62 -27.02 6.42 -2.86
CA SER A 62 -27.65 6.45 -4.18
C SER A 62 -28.85 5.52 -4.31
N GLY A 63 -29.04 4.57 -3.38
CA GLY A 63 -30.03 3.51 -3.51
C GLY A 63 -29.69 2.51 -4.62
N ALA A 64 -28.41 2.33 -4.94
CA ALA A 64 -27.96 1.42 -5.98
C ALA A 64 -28.39 -0.03 -5.67
N ARG A 65 -28.95 -0.72 -6.68
CA ARG A 65 -29.38 -2.13 -6.57
C ARG A 65 -28.32 -3.13 -7.07
N HIS A 66 -27.34 -2.63 -7.81
CA HIS A 66 -26.21 -3.37 -8.36
C HIS A 66 -24.95 -2.49 -8.28
N ILE A 67 -23.79 -3.11 -8.04
CA ILE A 67 -22.46 -2.49 -8.04
C ILE A 67 -21.67 -3.05 -9.21
#